data_AF-A0A936BVA7-F1
#
_entry.id   AF-A0A936BVA7-F1
#
_cell.length_a   1.000
_cell.length_b   1.000
_cell.length_c   1.000
_cell.angle_alpha   90.00
_cell.angle_beta   90.00
_cell.angle_gamma   90.00
#
_symmetry.space_group_name_H-M   'P 1'
#
loop_
_entity.id
_entity.type
_entity.pdbx_description
1 polymer ?
#
loop_
_entity_poly.entity_id
_entity_poly.type
_entity_poly.pdbx_seq_one_letter_code
_entity_poly.pdbx_strand_id
1 'polypeptide(L)'
;MNGPTERRSPEAQAEQLVRDILKAAQGWAREVSPALQPAVRAVCIRLGEMVADQRNYFAPVSGQQAAERTQVMAMVAKELASRAVTEGLEKQLAALTELELKSTSSWALVPSAQGEWVNTAVQFLEQQGKALPSDQQPDPYWADDVVAGVIASVRAVLGVDELTARTESQYPGGRKSGEAPPDDTE
;
A
#
# COMPACT_ATOMS: atom_id res chain seq x y z
N MET A 1 -16.87 32.19 13.82
CA MET A 1 -16.51 31.32 14.96
C MET A 1 -16.24 29.94 14.40
N ASN A 2 -14.98 29.57 14.21
CA ASN A 2 -14.62 28.22 13.79
C ASN A 2 -14.42 27.40 15.07
N GLY A 3 -15.34 26.50 15.38
CA GLY A 3 -15.23 25.59 16.52
C GLY A 3 -13.99 24.70 16.41
N PRO A 4 -13.55 24.06 17.52
CA PRO A 4 -12.45 23.12 17.47
C PRO A 4 -12.83 22.02 16.48
N THR A 5 -12.04 21.84 15.43
CA THR A 5 -12.17 20.72 14.52
C THR A 5 -12.10 19.46 15.38
N GLU A 6 -13.23 18.78 15.61
CA GLU A 6 -13.26 17.52 16.36
C GLU A 6 -12.23 16.60 15.70
N ARG A 7 -11.15 16.29 16.43
CA ARG A 7 -10.20 15.27 15.98
C ARG A 7 -11.00 13.97 15.88
N ARG A 8 -11.13 13.44 14.66
CA ARG A 8 -11.69 12.11 14.45
C ARG A 8 -10.88 11.12 15.30
N SER A 9 -11.56 10.14 15.89
CA SER A 9 -10.86 9.08 16.60
C SER A 9 -9.99 8.26 15.62
N PRO A 10 -8.92 7.62 16.10
CA PRO A 10 -8.09 6.73 15.30
C PRO A 10 -8.90 5.65 14.56
N GLU A 11 -9.94 5.11 15.20
CA GLU A 11 -10.83 4.09 14.64
C GLU A 11 -11.62 4.66 13.46
N ALA A 12 -12.26 5.82 13.65
CA ALA A 12 -13.03 6.47 12.59
C ALA A 12 -12.14 6.86 11.39
N GLN A 13 -10.87 7.20 11.64
CA GLN A 13 -9.89 7.44 10.59
C GLN A 13 -9.51 6.15 9.86
N ALA A 14 -9.20 5.07 10.59
CA ALA A 14 -8.86 3.77 10.02
C ALA A 14 -9.99 3.22 9.14
N GLU A 15 -11.23 3.26 9.63
CA GLU A 15 -12.40 2.83 8.86
C GLU A 15 -12.58 3.61 7.56
N GLN A 16 -12.35 4.94 7.59
CA GLN A 16 -12.45 5.76 6.39
C GLN A 16 -11.39 5.36 5.36
N LEU A 17 -10.15 5.17 5.80
CA LEU A 17 -9.05 4.73 4.92
C LEU A 17 -9.33 3.37 4.29
N VAL A 18 -9.86 2.41 5.08
CA VAL A 18 -10.28 1.10 4.56
C VAL A 18 -11.36 1.28 3.49
N ARG A 19 -12.41 2.07 3.76
CA ARG A 19 -13.47 2.36 2.76
C ARG A 19 -12.92 2.96 1.48
N ASP A 20 -11.98 3.89 1.58
CA ASP A 20 -11.38 4.56 0.43
C ASP A 20 -10.47 3.61 -0.38
N ILE A 21 -9.70 2.74 0.28
CA ILE A 21 -8.93 1.66 -0.37
C ILE A 21 -9.85 0.69 -1.10
N LEU A 22 -10.94 0.24 -0.46
CA LEU A 22 -11.90 -0.67 -1.10
C LEU A 22 -12.62 -0.02 -2.28
N LYS A 23 -12.90 1.28 -2.19
CA LYS A 23 -13.46 2.04 -3.31
C LYS A 23 -12.47 2.12 -4.48
N ALA A 24 -11.18 2.36 -4.20
CA ALA A 24 -10.13 2.33 -5.23
C ALA A 24 -10.01 0.93 -5.86
N ALA A 25 -10.02 -0.13 -5.04
CA ALA A 25 -10.00 -1.51 -5.51
C ALA A 25 -11.15 -1.82 -6.46
N GLN A 26 -12.35 -1.34 -6.12
CA GLN A 26 -13.53 -1.50 -6.97
C GLN A 26 -13.43 -0.67 -8.26
N GLY A 27 -12.87 0.53 -8.20
CA GLY A 27 -12.61 1.37 -9.37
C GLY A 27 -11.73 0.66 -10.38
N TRP A 28 -10.55 0.23 -9.97
CA TRP A 28 -9.60 -0.49 -10.83
C TRP A 28 -10.14 -1.83 -11.35
N ALA A 29 -10.91 -2.56 -10.53
CA ALA A 29 -11.53 -3.79 -10.99
C ALA A 29 -12.56 -3.55 -12.11
N ARG A 30 -13.29 -2.43 -12.11
CA ARG A 30 -14.27 -2.14 -13.17
C ARG A 30 -13.65 -1.88 -14.53
N GLU A 31 -12.38 -1.48 -14.57
CA GLU A 31 -11.63 -1.21 -15.81
C GLU A 31 -11.14 -2.50 -16.50
N VAL A 32 -11.34 -3.68 -15.89
CA VAL A 32 -10.90 -4.96 -16.44
C VAL A 32 -12.05 -5.93 -16.67
N SER A 33 -11.79 -6.98 -17.45
CA SER A 33 -12.74 -8.08 -17.67
C SER A 33 -13.29 -8.63 -16.34
N PRO A 34 -14.59 -8.99 -16.26
CA PRO A 34 -15.21 -9.56 -15.06
C PRO A 34 -14.45 -10.74 -14.45
N ALA A 35 -13.80 -11.56 -15.28
CA ALA A 35 -13.00 -12.69 -14.83
C ALA A 35 -11.73 -12.29 -14.05
N LEU A 36 -11.20 -11.09 -14.29
CA LEU A 36 -10.00 -10.55 -13.64
C LEU A 36 -10.31 -9.69 -12.42
N GLN A 37 -11.57 -9.29 -12.22
CA GLN A 37 -11.98 -8.43 -11.11
C GLN A 37 -11.55 -8.96 -9.73
N PRO A 38 -11.69 -10.26 -9.41
CA PRO A 38 -11.23 -10.79 -8.13
C PRO A 38 -9.71 -10.66 -7.96
N ALA A 39 -8.96 -10.86 -9.04
CA ALA A 39 -7.50 -10.77 -9.02
C ALA A 39 -7.03 -9.33 -8.77
N VAL A 40 -7.61 -8.36 -9.46
CA VAL A 40 -7.30 -6.93 -9.28
C VAL A 40 -7.69 -6.46 -7.87
N ARG A 41 -8.86 -6.88 -7.35
CA ARG A 41 -9.28 -6.57 -5.98
C ARG A 41 -8.30 -7.15 -4.95
N ALA A 42 -7.86 -8.39 -5.11
CA ALA A 42 -6.92 -9.04 -4.21
C ALA A 42 -5.56 -8.32 -4.19
N VAL A 43 -5.06 -7.92 -5.36
CA VAL A 43 -3.84 -7.11 -5.52
C VAL A 43 -3.97 -5.78 -4.78
N CYS A 44 -5.10 -5.07 -4.93
CA CYS A 44 -5.33 -3.80 -4.25
C CYS A 44 -5.43 -3.92 -2.73
N ILE A 45 -6.13 -4.94 -2.23
CA ILE A 45 -6.22 -5.20 -0.79
C ILE A 45 -4.84 -5.54 -0.22
N ARG A 46 -4.08 -6.42 -0.88
CA ARG A 46 -2.73 -6.79 -0.43
C ARG A 46 -1.79 -5.59 -0.43
N LEU A 47 -1.88 -4.70 -1.43
CA LEU A 47 -1.14 -3.43 -1.43
C LEU A 47 -1.52 -2.53 -0.28
N GLY A 48 -2.82 -2.33 -0.06
CA GLY A 48 -3.31 -1.51 1.04
C GLY A 48 -2.80 -2.01 2.38
N GLU A 49 -2.87 -3.32 2.60
CA GLU A 49 -2.35 -3.98 3.79
C GLU A 49 -0.85 -3.74 3.93
N MET A 50 -0.08 -3.99 2.87
CA MET A 50 1.37 -3.82 2.89
C MET A 50 1.79 -2.38 3.17
N VAL A 51 1.26 -1.41 2.43
CA VAL A 51 1.63 0.00 2.60
C VAL A 51 1.22 0.50 3.99
N ALA A 52 0.11 0.00 4.55
CA ALA A 52 -0.27 0.27 5.93
C ALA A 52 0.65 -0.43 6.96
N ASP A 53 1.11 -1.65 6.70
CA ASP A 53 2.02 -2.38 7.60
C ASP A 53 3.48 -1.88 7.51
N GLN A 54 3.85 -1.18 6.44
CA GLN A 54 5.18 -0.59 6.28
C GLN A 54 5.41 0.57 7.26
N ARG A 55 5.88 0.23 8.46
CA ARG A 55 6.37 1.15 9.51
C ARG A 55 7.46 2.12 9.04
N ASN A 56 8.10 1.84 7.89
CA ASN A 56 9.21 2.61 7.32
C ASN A 56 8.83 3.51 6.11
N TYR A 57 7.57 3.47 5.65
CA TYR A 57 7.16 4.23 4.45
C TYR A 57 7.06 5.74 4.70
N PHE A 58 6.89 6.11 5.95
CA PHE A 58 6.60 7.47 6.32
C PHE A 58 7.86 8.18 6.82
N ALA A 59 8.06 9.39 6.31
CA ALA A 59 9.02 10.31 6.91
C ALA A 59 8.84 10.33 8.44
N PRO A 60 9.95 10.32 9.21
CA PRO A 60 9.87 10.31 10.67
C PRO A 60 9.11 11.54 11.14
N VAL A 61 7.87 11.34 11.59
CA VAL A 61 7.09 12.33 12.32
C VAL A 61 7.59 12.32 13.76
N SER A 62 7.78 13.49 14.38
CA SER A 62 8.24 13.56 15.77
C SER A 62 7.07 13.37 16.75
N GLY A 63 7.36 12.73 17.89
CA GLY A 63 6.47 12.69 19.05
C GLY A 63 5.15 11.92 18.86
N GLN A 64 4.10 12.41 19.49
CA GLN A 64 2.79 11.75 19.65
C GLN A 64 2.08 11.43 18.32
N GLN A 65 2.34 12.22 17.26
CA GLN A 65 1.74 12.02 15.94
C GLN A 65 2.22 10.74 15.25
N ALA A 66 3.46 10.31 15.49
CA ALA A 66 3.98 9.05 14.96
C ALA A 66 3.31 7.83 15.61
N ALA A 67 3.03 7.91 16.92
CA ALA A 67 2.35 6.84 17.64
C ALA A 67 0.88 6.69 17.20
N GLU A 68 0.14 7.80 17.13
CA GLU A 68 -1.25 7.82 16.65
C GLU A 68 -1.34 7.29 15.20
N ARG A 69 -0.43 7.71 14.33
CA ARG A 69 -0.37 7.20 12.96
C ARG A 69 -0.08 5.72 12.90
N THR A 70 0.90 5.24 13.65
CA THR A 70 1.25 3.81 13.69
C THR A 70 0.05 2.99 14.15
N GLN A 71 -0.70 3.48 15.14
CA GLN A 71 -1.94 2.86 15.59
C GLN A 71 -3.00 2.81 14.49
N VAL A 72 -3.27 3.92 13.79
CA VAL A 72 -4.25 3.96 12.69
C VAL A 72 -3.85 3.00 11.57
N MET A 73 -2.58 3.01 11.14
CA MET A 73 -2.11 2.14 10.07
C MET A 73 -2.18 0.65 10.45
N ALA A 74 -1.87 0.31 11.70
CA ALA A 74 -2.03 -1.05 12.20
C ALA A 74 -3.51 -1.50 12.20
N MET A 75 -4.44 -0.60 12.53
CA MET A 75 -5.88 -0.87 12.42
C MET A 75 -6.31 -1.09 10.96
N VAL A 76 -5.82 -0.26 10.03
CA VAL A 76 -6.10 -0.40 8.58
C VAL A 76 -5.60 -1.73 8.06
N ALA A 77 -4.35 -2.09 8.33
CA ALA A 77 -3.77 -3.37 7.90
C ALA A 77 -4.57 -4.57 8.45
N LYS A 78 -4.92 -4.53 9.74
CA LYS A 78 -5.74 -5.57 10.38
C LYS A 78 -7.12 -5.71 9.72
N GLU A 79 -7.78 -4.60 9.42
CA GLU A 79 -9.12 -4.62 8.83
C GLU A 79 -9.10 -5.09 7.37
N LEU A 80 -8.09 -4.69 6.59
CA LEU A 80 -7.91 -5.17 5.21
C LEU A 80 -7.63 -6.67 5.14
N ALA A 81 -6.93 -7.21 6.14
CA ALA A 81 -6.72 -8.65 6.29
C ALA A 81 -7.92 -9.39 6.90
N SER A 82 -8.99 -8.70 7.29
CA SER A 82 -10.15 -9.32 7.92
C SER A 82 -10.95 -10.18 6.94
N ARG A 83 -11.69 -11.15 7.48
CA ARG A 83 -12.59 -11.99 6.68
C ARG A 83 -13.67 -11.17 5.97
N ALA A 84 -14.16 -10.10 6.59
CA ALA A 84 -15.21 -9.25 6.01
C ALA A 84 -14.76 -8.58 4.70
N VAL A 85 -13.47 -8.29 4.57
CA VAL A 85 -12.87 -7.68 3.36
C VAL A 85 -12.44 -8.75 2.34
N THR A 86 -11.90 -9.87 2.83
CA THR A 86 -11.23 -10.89 2.00
C THR A 86 -12.14 -12.01 1.51
N GLU A 87 -13.40 -12.06 1.98
CA GLU A 87 -14.38 -13.08 1.57
C GLU A 87 -14.55 -13.13 0.04
N GLY A 88 -14.41 -14.33 -0.52
CA GLY A 88 -14.48 -14.59 -1.96
C GLY A 88 -13.19 -14.30 -2.74
N LEU A 89 -12.10 -13.93 -2.06
CA LEU A 89 -10.77 -13.69 -2.65
C LEU A 89 -9.73 -14.71 -2.19
N GLU A 90 -10.14 -15.76 -1.48
CA GLU A 90 -9.24 -16.69 -0.78
C GLU A 90 -8.24 -17.34 -1.73
N LYS A 91 -8.69 -17.73 -2.93
CA LYS A 91 -7.82 -18.34 -3.96
C LYS A 91 -6.75 -17.35 -4.45
N GLN A 92 -7.14 -16.11 -4.71
CA GLN A 92 -6.24 -15.08 -5.21
C GLN A 92 -5.23 -14.66 -4.13
N LEU A 93 -5.69 -14.48 -2.89
CA LEU A 93 -4.83 -14.13 -1.76
C LEU A 93 -3.85 -15.25 -1.42
N ALA A 94 -4.27 -16.52 -1.49
CA ALA A 94 -3.38 -17.66 -1.34
C ALA A 94 -2.30 -17.70 -2.43
N ALA A 95 -2.69 -17.50 -3.70
CA ALA A 95 -1.74 -17.46 -4.81
C ALA A 95 -0.72 -16.31 -4.69
N LEU A 96 -1.18 -15.12 -4.29
CA LEU A 96 -0.29 -13.98 -4.02
C LEU A 96 0.68 -14.29 -2.86
N THR A 97 0.20 -14.93 -1.80
CA THR A 97 1.04 -15.34 -0.66
C THR A 97 2.10 -16.36 -1.08
N GLU A 98 1.75 -17.34 -1.91
CA GLU A 98 2.72 -18.31 -2.43
C GLU A 98 3.81 -17.66 -3.29
N LEU A 99 3.46 -16.65 -4.09
CA LEU A 99 4.42 -15.91 -4.89
C LEU A 99 5.31 -15.02 -4.01
N GLU A 100 4.73 -14.37 -3.00
CA GLU A 100 5.45 -13.58 -1.99
C GLU A 100 6.49 -14.42 -1.23
N LEU A 101 6.13 -15.62 -0.79
CA LEU A 101 7.04 -16.53 -0.09
C LEU A 101 8.24 -16.93 -0.95
N LYS A 102 8.07 -16.98 -2.29
CA LYS A 102 9.16 -17.24 -3.24
C LYS A 102 10.03 -16.00 -3.48
N SER A 103 9.49 -14.80 -3.26
CA SER A 103 10.17 -13.51 -3.43
C SER A 103 10.64 -12.87 -2.11
N THR A 104 10.84 -13.67 -1.05
CA THR A 104 11.30 -13.27 0.30
C THR A 104 10.31 -12.46 1.14
N SER A 105 9.90 -13.03 2.28
CA SER A 105 8.90 -12.57 3.26
C SER A 105 9.25 -11.31 4.07
N SER A 106 10.20 -10.48 3.62
CA SER A 106 10.82 -9.40 4.41
C SER A 106 10.26 -8.00 4.12
N TRP A 107 9.01 -7.92 3.67
CA TRP A 107 8.46 -6.71 3.04
C TRP A 107 8.23 -5.55 4.00
N ALA A 108 7.90 -5.82 5.26
CA ALA A 108 7.81 -4.79 6.29
C ALA A 108 9.19 -4.22 6.69
N LEU A 109 10.28 -4.91 6.35
CA LEU A 109 11.62 -4.66 6.91
C LEU A 109 12.61 -4.07 5.89
N VAL A 110 12.43 -4.29 4.59
CA VAL A 110 13.42 -3.90 3.57
C VAL A 110 12.78 -3.05 2.46
N PRO A 111 13.23 -1.80 2.23
CA PRO A 111 12.70 -0.93 1.18
C PRO A 111 12.77 -1.52 -0.24
N SER A 112 13.80 -2.31 -0.57
CA SER A 112 13.94 -2.96 -1.88
C SER A 112 12.87 -4.01 -2.15
N ALA A 113 12.26 -4.57 -1.10
CA ALA A 113 11.19 -5.57 -1.23
C ALA A 113 9.89 -4.99 -1.84
N GLN A 114 9.74 -3.65 -1.87
CA GLN A 114 8.62 -3.01 -2.56
C GLN A 114 8.65 -3.27 -4.07
N GLY A 115 9.81 -3.09 -4.71
CA GLY A 115 9.96 -3.34 -6.15
C GLY A 115 9.75 -4.81 -6.50
N GLU A 116 10.13 -5.71 -5.58
CA GLU A 116 9.89 -7.15 -5.72
C GLU A 116 8.41 -7.50 -5.66
N TRP A 117 7.63 -6.87 -4.77
CA TRP A 117 6.19 -7.08 -4.76
C TRP A 117 5.49 -6.55 -6.01
N VAL A 118 5.89 -5.37 -6.49
CA VAL A 118 5.34 -4.82 -7.74
C VAL A 118 5.49 -5.85 -8.86
N ASN A 119 6.68 -6.44 -8.98
CA ASN A 119 6.94 -7.50 -9.95
C ASN A 119 6.06 -8.74 -9.69
N THR A 120 5.93 -9.18 -8.44
CA THR A 120 5.07 -10.31 -8.05
C THR A 120 3.61 -10.07 -8.42
N ALA A 121 3.08 -8.87 -8.18
CA ALA A 121 1.70 -8.51 -8.49
C ALA A 121 1.45 -8.44 -10.00
N VAL A 122 2.38 -7.84 -10.75
CA VAL A 122 2.33 -7.81 -12.22
C VAL A 122 2.34 -9.24 -12.77
N GLN A 123 3.29 -10.07 -12.33
CA GLN A 123 3.39 -11.47 -12.75
C GLN A 123 2.11 -12.26 -12.42
N PHE A 124 1.53 -12.05 -11.23
CA PHE A 124 0.28 -12.68 -10.83
C PHE A 124 -0.86 -12.29 -11.78
N LEU A 125 -1.06 -10.99 -12.04
CA LEU A 125 -2.11 -10.51 -12.94
C LEU A 125 -1.89 -11.01 -14.36
N GLU A 126 -0.66 -10.95 -14.88
CA GLU A 126 -0.35 -11.52 -16.19
C GLU A 126 -0.71 -13.00 -16.30
N GLN A 127 -0.43 -13.80 -15.27
CA GLN A 127 -0.80 -15.21 -15.25
C GLN A 127 -2.32 -15.39 -15.26
N GLN A 128 -3.07 -14.56 -14.52
CA GLN A 128 -4.54 -14.59 -14.56
C GLN A 128 -5.07 -14.18 -15.94
N GLY A 129 -4.48 -13.17 -16.57
CA GLY A 129 -4.81 -12.74 -17.93
C GLY A 129 -4.56 -13.83 -18.97
N LYS A 130 -3.38 -14.45 -18.95
CA LYS A 130 -2.98 -15.54 -19.86
C LYS A 130 -3.84 -16.80 -19.70
N ALA A 131 -4.45 -17.00 -18.55
CA ALA A 131 -5.36 -18.13 -18.30
C ALA A 131 -6.74 -17.95 -18.94
N LEU A 132 -7.06 -16.75 -19.46
CA LEU A 132 -8.31 -16.48 -20.15
C LEU A 132 -8.27 -16.93 -21.63
N PRO A 133 -9.44 -17.23 -22.23
CA PRO A 133 -9.59 -17.38 -23.67
C PRO A 133 -8.99 -16.20 -24.43
N SER A 134 -8.40 -16.45 -25.60
CA SER A 134 -7.64 -15.44 -26.37
C SER A 134 -8.43 -14.17 -26.69
N ASP A 135 -9.75 -14.28 -26.86
CA ASP A 135 -10.68 -13.18 -27.12
C ASP A 135 -11.03 -12.35 -25.88
N GLN A 136 -10.64 -12.81 -24.69
CA GLN A 136 -10.85 -12.17 -23.39
C GLN A 136 -9.53 -11.77 -22.73
N GLN A 137 -8.40 -12.01 -23.39
CA GLN A 137 -7.11 -11.62 -22.88
C GLN A 137 -6.98 -10.08 -22.95
N PRO A 138 -6.54 -9.45 -21.85
CA PRO A 138 -6.30 -8.01 -21.83
C PRO A 138 -5.10 -7.64 -22.73
N ASP A 139 -5.02 -6.35 -23.08
CA ASP A 139 -3.93 -5.81 -23.89
C ASP A 139 -2.56 -6.04 -23.23
N PRO A 140 -1.46 -6.09 -24.01
CA PRO A 140 -0.11 -6.12 -23.45
C PRO A 140 0.12 -4.98 -22.44
N TYR A 141 0.89 -5.25 -21.39
CA TYR A 141 1.25 -4.29 -20.33
C TYR A 141 0.10 -3.80 -19.43
N TRP A 142 -1.13 -4.29 -19.60
CA TRP A 142 -2.27 -3.93 -18.74
C TRP A 142 -2.00 -4.13 -17.24
N ALA A 143 -1.23 -5.17 -16.91
CA ALA A 143 -0.95 -5.55 -15.53
C ALA A 143 -0.05 -4.50 -14.86
N ASP A 144 0.93 -3.96 -15.58
CA ASP A 144 1.79 -2.86 -15.11
C ASP A 144 0.96 -1.60 -14.85
N ASP A 145 0.09 -1.22 -15.78
CA ASP A 145 -0.77 -0.03 -15.66
C ASP A 145 -1.72 -0.14 -14.45
N VAL A 146 -2.35 -1.31 -14.29
CA VAL A 146 -3.26 -1.57 -13.15
C VAL A 146 -2.48 -1.54 -11.85
N VAL A 147 -1.33 -2.22 -11.75
CA VAL A 147 -0.53 -2.25 -10.51
C VAL A 147 -0.02 -0.85 -10.16
N ALA A 148 0.50 -0.09 -11.13
CA ALA A 148 0.96 1.27 -10.92
C ALA A 148 -0.19 2.19 -10.46
N GLY A 149 -1.35 2.09 -11.11
CA GLY A 149 -2.55 2.85 -10.77
C GLY A 149 -3.08 2.54 -9.36
N VAL A 150 -3.10 1.26 -8.99
CA VAL A 150 -3.48 0.82 -7.65
C VAL A 150 -2.51 1.35 -6.59
N ILE A 151 -1.20 1.28 -6.83
CA ILE A 151 -0.17 1.81 -5.90
C ILE A 151 -0.36 3.32 -5.70
N ALA A 152 -0.50 4.07 -6.79
CA ALA A 152 -0.72 5.51 -6.72
C ALA A 152 -1.99 5.84 -5.91
N SER A 153 -3.07 5.09 -6.13
CA SER A 153 -4.34 5.27 -5.41
C SER A 153 -4.21 4.98 -3.92
N VAL A 154 -3.57 3.87 -3.55
CA VAL A 154 -3.35 3.48 -2.14
C VAL A 154 -2.45 4.49 -1.43
N ARG A 155 -1.37 4.94 -2.08
CA ARG A 155 -0.47 5.98 -1.52
C ARG A 155 -1.18 7.31 -1.29
N ALA A 156 -2.02 7.72 -2.24
CA ALA A 156 -2.83 8.93 -2.11
C ALA A 156 -3.82 8.82 -0.95
N VAL A 157 -4.53 7.69 -0.82
CA VAL A 157 -5.48 7.45 0.28
C VAL A 157 -4.79 7.47 1.64
N LEU A 158 -3.63 6.82 1.75
CA LEU A 158 -2.86 6.76 3.01
C LEU A 158 -2.07 8.06 3.30
N GLY A 159 -2.18 9.08 2.44
CA GLY A 159 -1.51 10.37 2.59
C GLY A 159 0.01 10.27 2.54
N VAL A 160 0.55 9.24 1.90
CA VAL A 160 2.00 8.98 1.79
C VAL A 160 2.70 10.18 1.13
N ASP A 161 2.20 10.60 -0.03
CA ASP A 161 2.88 11.58 -0.88
C ASP A 161 2.81 12.99 -0.30
N GLU A 162 1.71 13.34 0.37
CA GLU A 162 1.56 14.61 1.08
C GLU A 162 2.54 14.71 2.26
N LEU A 163 2.79 13.60 2.97
CA LEU A 163 3.72 13.55 4.09
C LEU A 163 5.19 13.56 3.64
N THR A 164 5.51 12.90 2.53
CA THR A 164 6.84 13.01 1.90
C THR A 164 7.11 14.45 1.46
N ALA A 165 6.16 15.09 0.75
CA ALA A 165 6.30 16.47 0.29
C ALA A 165 6.41 17.49 1.45
N ARG A 166 5.64 17.32 2.53
CA ARG A 166 5.76 18.15 3.75
C ARG A 166 7.10 17.97 4.45
N THR A 167 7.68 16.78 4.42
CA THR A 167 8.99 16.52 5.02
C THR A 167 10.12 17.10 4.18
N GLU A 168 10.07 16.92 2.86
CA GLU A 168 11.05 17.48 1.92
C GLU A 168 11.05 19.01 1.94
N SER A 169 9.88 19.64 2.10
CA SER A 169 9.77 21.09 2.25
C SER A 169 10.23 21.62 3.62
N GLN A 170 10.19 20.79 4.68
CA GLN A 170 10.77 21.12 5.99
C GLN A 170 12.29 20.91 6.05
N TYR A 171 12.84 20.09 5.15
CA TYR A 171 14.28 19.86 5.01
C TYR A 171 14.73 20.02 3.54
N PRO A 172 14.70 21.24 2.97
CA PRO A 172 15.16 21.49 1.61
C PRO A 172 16.69 21.45 1.57
N GLY A 173 17.23 20.24 1.39
CA GLY A 173 18.67 19.98 1.41
C GLY A 173 18.92 18.62 2.02
N GLY A 174 19.00 17.60 1.16
CA GLY A 174 19.05 16.20 1.54
C GLY A 174 19.99 15.88 2.71
N ARG A 175 19.59 14.89 3.51
CA ARG A 175 20.45 14.20 4.48
C ARG A 175 21.82 13.92 3.84
N LYS A 176 22.83 14.72 4.15
CA LYS A 176 24.21 14.24 4.13
C LYS A 176 24.34 13.32 5.33
N SER A 177 24.26 12.02 5.06
CA SER A 177 24.76 10.99 5.95
C SER A 177 26.23 11.30 6.25
N GLY A 178 26.58 11.47 7.53
CA GLY A 178 27.96 11.52 8.00
C GLY A 178 28.38 12.87 8.56
N GLU A 179 28.02 13.15 9.80
CA GLU A 179 28.82 14.01 10.66
C GLU A 179 29.07 13.21 11.94
N ALA A 180 30.29 12.69 12.05
CA ALA A 180 30.79 12.07 13.27
C ALA A 180 30.77 13.12 14.39
N PRO A 181 30.54 12.72 15.65
CA PRO A 181 30.55 13.67 16.76
C PRO A 181 31.93 14.34 16.84
N PRO A 182 32.00 15.62 17.27
CA PRO A 182 33.28 16.27 17.52
C PRO A 182 34.01 15.49 18.61
N ASP A 183 35.22 15.07 18.29
CA ASP A 183 36.16 14.44 19.22
C ASP A 183 36.67 15.56 20.15
N ASP A 184 36.05 15.68 21.33
CA ASP A 184 36.59 16.50 22.41
C ASP A 184 37.88 15.82 22.91
N THR A 185 39.03 16.32 22.48
CA THR A 185 40.31 16.06 23.14
C THR A 185 41.00 17.37 23.50
N GLU A 186 41.22 17.53 24.82
CA GLU A 186 42.09 18.53 25.47
C GLU A 186 43.55 18.46 24.98
#